data_AF-A0A953F2F9-F1
#
_entry.id   AF-A0A953F2F9-F1
#
_cell.length_a   1.000
_cell.length_b   1.000
_cell.length_c   1.000
_cell.angle_alpha   90.00
_cell.angle_beta   90.00
_cell.angle_gamma   90.00
#
_symmetry.space_group_name_H-M   'P 1'
#
loop_
_entity.id
_entity.type
_entity.pdbx_description
1 polymer ?
#
loop_
_entity_poly.entity_id
_entity_poly.type
_entity_poly.pdbx_seq_one_letter_code
_entity_poly.pdbx_strand_id
1 'polypeptide(L)'
;YGQAGLTAGAGGTRPVAGNPGRLDAMREPIPCWSIFTEGHITFDGRLSACCFDHDGRFSMGDLTTTSFAEAWHSDPFRALRAEHLRGDVSGTVCAGCIAYSS
;
A
#
# COMPACT_ATOMS: atom_id res chain seq x y z
N TYR A 1 19.50 -10.46 1.76
CA TYR A 1 18.37 -9.71 1.20
C TYR A 1 17.18 -9.88 2.11
N GLY A 2 17.03 -9.00 3.10
CA GLY A 2 15.93 -9.08 4.06
C GLY A 2 15.44 -7.68 4.32
N GLN A 3 14.17 -7.42 3.99
CA GLN A 3 13.53 -6.12 4.22
C GLN A 3 13.56 -5.72 5.71
N ALA A 4 13.73 -6.71 6.60
CA ALA A 4 13.93 -6.51 8.05
C ALA A 4 15.16 -5.64 8.41
N GLY A 5 16.24 -5.69 7.61
CA GLY A 5 17.41 -4.82 7.83
C GLY A 5 17.12 -3.36 7.53
N LEU A 6 16.30 -3.10 6.51
CA LEU A 6 15.87 -1.75 6.12
C LEU A 6 14.95 -1.13 7.17
N THR A 7 14.11 -1.95 7.82
CA THR A 7 13.24 -1.52 8.92
C THR A 7 13.99 -1.26 10.23
N ALA A 8 15.18 -1.84 10.39
CA ALA A 8 16.04 -1.68 11.58
C ALA A 8 17.11 -0.57 11.43
N GLY A 9 17.07 0.18 10.32
CA GLY A 9 18.02 1.26 10.03
C GLY A 9 19.42 0.81 9.61
N ALA A 10 19.58 -0.44 9.19
CA ALA A 10 20.85 -0.92 8.67
C ALA A 10 21.28 -0.09 7.45
N GLY A 11 22.53 0.39 7.45
CA GLY A 11 23.04 1.23 6.36
C GLY A 11 22.48 2.66 6.35
N GLY A 12 21.89 3.15 7.45
CA GLY A 12 21.37 4.50 7.56
C GLY A 12 19.98 4.69 6.92
N THR A 13 19.27 3.60 6.65
CA THR A 13 17.90 3.68 6.14
C THR A 13 16.94 4.15 7.22
N ARG A 14 15.96 4.96 6.85
CA ARG A 14 14.86 5.35 7.74
C ARG A 14 13.59 4.70 7.22
N PRO A 15 12.89 3.88 8.03
CA PRO A 15 11.55 3.44 7.68
C PRO A 15 10.66 4.66 7.45
N VAL A 16 9.72 4.54 6.52
CA VAL A 16 8.79 5.62 6.20
C VAL A 16 7.38 5.07 6.02
N ALA A 17 6.42 5.88 6.46
CA ALA A 17 4.99 5.66 6.30
C ALA A 17 4.54 5.65 4.83
N GLY A 18 4.64 4.49 4.18
CA GLY A 18 4.18 4.29 2.81
C GLY A 18 5.32 4.14 1.80
N ASN A 19 4.97 3.87 0.55
CA ASN A 19 5.93 3.70 -0.54
C ASN A 19 6.25 5.08 -1.17
N PRO A 20 7.47 5.62 -1.03
CA PRO A 20 7.87 6.92 -1.60
C PRO A 20 8.15 6.87 -3.11
N GLY A 21 7.97 5.74 -3.78
CA GLY A 21 8.16 5.59 -5.22
C GLY A 21 9.39 4.76 -5.59
N ARG A 22 10.01 5.10 -6.72
CA ARG A 22 11.21 4.44 -7.24
C ARG A 22 12.45 5.31 -7.03
N LEU A 23 13.62 4.68 -6.99
CA LEU A 23 14.88 5.33 -6.62
C LEU A 23 15.21 6.59 -7.46
N ASP A 24 14.76 6.63 -8.70
CA ASP A 24 14.93 7.74 -9.65
C ASP A 24 13.87 8.85 -9.53
N ALA A 25 12.80 8.62 -8.76
CA ALA A 25 11.66 9.53 -8.64
C ALA A 25 10.99 9.44 -7.25
N MET A 26 11.79 9.60 -6.19
CA MET A 26 11.32 9.57 -4.81
C MET A 26 10.48 10.81 -4.47
N ARG A 27 9.46 10.62 -3.63
CA ARG A 27 8.54 11.67 -3.17
C ARG A 27 8.12 11.45 -1.72
N GLU A 28 7.29 12.35 -1.19
CA GLU A 28 6.71 12.16 0.14
C GLU A 28 5.96 10.81 0.21
N PRO A 29 6.17 10.00 1.27
CA PRO A 29 5.59 8.65 1.39
C PRO A 29 4.06 8.61 1.41
N ILE A 30 3.39 9.68 1.84
CA ILE A 30 1.94 9.85 1.76
C ILE A 30 1.65 11.05 0.82
N PRO A 31 0.85 10.86 -0.25
CA PRO A 31 0.15 9.65 -0.68
C PRO A 31 1.09 8.52 -1.17
N CYS A 32 0.90 7.33 -0.61
CA CYS A 32 1.64 6.10 -0.94
C CYS A 32 1.64 5.84 -2.44
N TRP A 33 2.82 5.66 -3.03
CA TRP A 33 2.96 5.45 -4.47
C TRP A 33 2.25 4.20 -4.97
N SER A 34 2.49 3.07 -4.27
CA SER A 34 1.92 1.76 -4.59
C SER A 34 0.42 1.80 -4.86
N ILE A 35 -0.38 2.47 -4.01
CA ILE A 35 -1.84 2.41 -4.11
C ILE A 35 -2.38 3.09 -5.38
N PHE A 36 -1.58 3.93 -6.03
CA PHE A 36 -1.97 4.66 -7.26
C PHE A 36 -1.34 4.08 -8.53
N THR A 37 -0.28 3.28 -8.43
CA THR A 37 0.53 2.88 -9.59
C THR A 37 0.81 1.39 -9.69
N GLU A 38 0.55 0.62 -8.63
CA GLU A 38 0.79 -0.83 -8.59
C GLU A 38 -0.49 -1.60 -8.30
N GLY A 39 -0.76 -2.66 -9.06
CA GLY A 39 -1.81 -3.65 -8.78
C GLY A 39 -1.20 -4.90 -8.18
N HIS A 40 -1.37 -5.11 -6.88
CA HIS A 40 -0.89 -6.32 -6.19
C HIS A 40 -1.99 -7.39 -6.25
N ILE A 41 -1.68 -8.58 -6.73
CA ILE A 41 -2.65 -9.68 -6.84
C ILE A 41 -2.19 -10.83 -5.97
N THR A 42 -3.06 -11.25 -5.04
CA THR A 42 -2.79 -12.38 -4.15
C THR A 42 -2.94 -13.71 -4.89
N PHE A 43 -2.40 -14.79 -4.31
CA PHE A 43 -2.48 -16.12 -4.92
C PHE A 43 -3.92 -16.63 -5.10
N ASP A 44 -4.87 -16.16 -4.28
CA ASP A 44 -6.29 -16.50 -4.34
C ASP A 44 -7.11 -15.52 -5.19
N GLY A 45 -6.45 -14.63 -5.95
CA GLY A 45 -7.10 -13.77 -6.94
C GLY A 45 -7.71 -12.48 -6.38
N ARG A 46 -7.28 -12.01 -5.20
CA ARG A 46 -7.71 -10.71 -4.67
C ARG A 46 -6.79 -9.61 -5.15
N LEU A 47 -7.38 -8.48 -5.54
CA LEU A 47 -6.64 -7.24 -5.72
C LEU A 47 -6.35 -6.65 -4.34
N SER A 48 -5.08 -6.44 -4.03
CA SER A 48 -4.62 -5.81 -2.80
C SER A 48 -4.10 -4.39 -3.05
N ALA A 49 -4.35 -3.48 -2.12
CA ALA A 49 -3.80 -2.14 -2.16
C ALA A 49 -2.30 -2.08 -1.83
N CYS A 50 -1.74 -3.10 -1.16
CA CYS A 50 -0.38 -3.02 -0.60
C CYS A 50 0.41 -4.31 -0.76
N CYS A 51 1.70 -4.20 -1.05
CA CYS A 51 2.61 -5.35 -1.09
C CYS A 51 2.89 -5.98 0.29
N PHE A 52 2.56 -5.29 1.38
CA PHE A 52 2.65 -5.80 2.76
C PHE A 52 1.37 -6.51 3.24
N ASP A 53 0.43 -6.80 2.33
CA ASP A 53 -0.82 -7.47 2.65
C ASP A 53 -0.64 -8.96 2.95
N HIS A 54 -0.22 -9.27 4.19
CA HIS A 54 0.02 -10.64 4.63
C HIS A 54 -1.23 -11.32 5.20
N ASP A 55 -2.27 -10.56 5.57
CA ASP A 55 -3.46 -11.04 6.28
C ASP A 55 -4.78 -10.67 5.57
N GLY A 56 -4.70 -10.11 4.36
CA GLY A 56 -5.85 -9.78 3.53
C GLY A 56 -6.56 -8.48 3.89
N ARG A 57 -6.07 -7.71 4.89
CA ARG A 57 -6.69 -6.44 5.30
C ARG A 57 -6.66 -5.38 4.20
N PHE A 58 -5.81 -5.52 3.19
CA PHE A 58 -5.73 -4.58 2.06
C PHE A 58 -6.51 -5.05 0.83
N SER A 59 -7.41 -6.02 0.93
CA SER A 59 -8.23 -6.47 -0.20
C SER A 59 -9.19 -5.37 -0.69
N MET A 60 -9.10 -5.04 -1.98
CA MET A 60 -9.87 -4.00 -2.66
C MET A 60 -10.87 -4.56 -3.68
N GLY A 61 -10.83 -5.88 -3.93
CA GLY A 61 -11.74 -6.56 -4.82
C GLY A 61 -11.34 -8.02 -5.05
N ASP A 62 -12.29 -8.82 -5.51
CA ASP A 62 -12.12 -10.22 -5.88
C ASP A 62 -12.12 -10.36 -7.41
N LEU A 63 -10.95 -10.65 -7.98
CA LEU A 63 -10.77 -10.75 -9.43
C LEU A 63 -11.31 -12.06 -10.02
N THR A 64 -11.78 -12.99 -9.17
CA THR A 64 -12.48 -14.20 -9.63
C THR A 64 -13.92 -13.90 -10.03
N THR A 65 -14.48 -12.77 -9.59
CA THR A 65 -15.88 -12.37 -9.86
C THR A 65 -16.01 -11.01 -10.54
N THR A 66 -14.98 -10.17 -10.48
CA THR A 66 -15.00 -8.78 -10.97
C THR A 66 -13.78 -8.51 -11.85
N SER A 67 -13.89 -7.66 -12.86
CA SER A 67 -12.72 -7.31 -13.68
C SER A 67 -11.70 -6.48 -12.89
N PHE A 68 -10.44 -6.49 -13.34
CA PHE A 68 -9.40 -5.66 -12.72
C PHE A 68 -9.79 -4.18 -12.69
N ALA A 69 -10.35 -3.65 -13.78
CA ALA A 69 -10.72 -2.24 -13.86
C ALA A 69 -11.82 -1.88 -12.85
N GLU A 70 -12.83 -2.73 -12.71
CA GLU A 70 -13.90 -2.54 -11.71
C GLU A 70 -13.35 -2.62 -10.28
N ALA A 71 -12.50 -3.60 -9.98
CA ALA A 71 -11.85 -3.72 -8.66
C ALA A 71 -10.90 -2.54 -8.38
N TRP A 72 -10.18 -2.07 -9.39
CA TRP A 72 -9.27 -0.92 -9.29
C TRP A 72 -10.03 0.39 -9.02
N HIS A 73 -11.25 0.51 -9.54
CA HIS A 73 -12.13 1.66 -9.36
C HIS A 73 -13.21 1.43 -8.28
N SER A 74 -13.07 0.38 -7.47
CA SER A 74 -14.04 0.05 -6.43
C SER A 74 -14.11 1.13 -5.35
N ASP A 75 -15.28 1.25 -4.72
CA ASP A 75 -15.49 2.18 -3.60
C ASP A 75 -14.47 2.02 -2.47
N PRO A 76 -14.11 0.81 -1.99
CA PRO A 76 -13.09 0.69 -0.94
C PRO A 76 -11.72 1.21 -1.39
N PHE A 77 -11.31 0.98 -2.64
CA PHE A 77 -10.02 1.47 -3.13
C PHE A 77 -10.02 2.99 -3.32
N ARG A 78 -11.14 3.54 -3.81
CA ARG A 78 -11.33 4.99 -3.95
C ARG A 78 -11.33 5.69 -2.59
N ALA A 79 -11.98 5.11 -1.59
CA ALA A 79 -11.99 5.64 -0.23
C ALA A 79 -10.59 5.66 0.37
N LEU A 80 -9.83 4.55 0.28
CA LEU A 80 -8.45 4.50 0.75
C LEU A 80 -7.55 5.54 0.08
N ARG A 81 -7.68 5.71 -1.25
CA ARG A 81 -6.93 6.71 -2.01
C ARG A 81 -7.32 8.14 -1.62
N ALA A 82 -8.59 8.39 -1.30
CA ALA A 82 -9.04 9.71 -0.86
C ALA A 82 -8.37 10.11 0.47
N GLU A 83 -8.27 9.19 1.44
CA GLU A 83 -7.56 9.46 2.70
C GLU A 83 -6.07 9.75 2.48
N HIS A 84 -5.42 9.03 1.56
CA HIS A 84 -4.03 9.33 1.20
C HIS A 84 -3.85 10.70 0.55
N LEU A 85 -4.80 11.13 -0.28
CA LEU A 85 -4.77 12.47 -0.88
C LEU A 85 -5.02 13.57 0.16
N ARG A 86 -5.74 13.28 1.25
CA ARG A 86 -5.89 14.18 2.40
C ARG A 86 -4.67 14.24 3.30
N GLY A 87 -3.73 13.30 3.15
CA GLY A 87 -2.56 13.20 4.01
C GLY A 87 -2.83 12.59 5.38
N ASP A 88 -4.06 12.17 5.65
CA ASP A 88 -4.46 11.54 6.92
C ASP A 88 -4.97 10.13 6.67
N VAL A 89 -4.13 9.15 6.99
CA VAL A 89 -4.46 7.73 6.83
C VAL A 89 -4.73 7.04 8.17
N SER A 90 -4.84 7.81 9.27
CA SER A 90 -5.02 7.30 10.63
C SER A 90 -6.32 6.47 10.81
N GLY A 91 -7.34 6.76 10.00
CA GLY A 91 -8.61 6.01 9.96
C GLY A 91 -8.63 4.81 9.03
N THR A 92 -7.51 4.42 8.43
CA THR A 92 -7.45 3.39 7.38
C THR A 92 -6.71 2.13 7.83
N VAL A 93 -6.73 1.11 6.98
CA VAL A 93 -5.93 -0.12 7.14
C VAL A 93 -4.41 0.15 7.18
N CYS A 94 -3.96 1.30 6.68
CA CYS A 94 -2.55 1.72 6.76
C CYS A 94 -2.12 2.11 8.18
N ALA A 95 -3.04 2.59 9.04
CA ALA A 95 -2.69 3.11 10.36
C ALA A 95 -2.06 2.05 11.29
N GLY A 96 -2.48 0.79 11.14
CA GLY A 96 -1.94 -0.35 11.87
C GLY A 96 -0.85 -1.11 11.12
N CYS A 97 -0.32 -0.55 10.03
CA CYS A 97 0.73 -1.19 9.23
C CYS A 97 2.11 -0.89 9.82
N ILE A 98 2.99 -1.89 9.84
CA ILE A 98 4.38 -1.73 10.29
C ILE A 98 5.13 -0.65 9.49
N ALA A 99 4.77 -0.47 8.21
CA ALA A 99 5.32 0.60 7.39
C ALA A 99 4.91 1.99 7.88
N TYR A 100 3.73 2.14 8.51
CA TYR A 100 3.24 3.42 9.04
C TYR A 100 3.72 3.72 10.46
N SER A 101 3.96 2.70 11.28
CA SER A 101 4.30 2.86 12.70
C SER A 101 5.79 3.05 13.00
N SER A 102 6.61 3.39 12.01
CA SER A 102 8.08 3.47 12.15
C SER A 102 8.70 4.78 11.68
#